data_AF-A0A962NL06-F1
#
_entry.id   AF-A0A962NL06-F1
#
_cell.length_a   1.000
_cell.length_b   1.000
_cell.length_c   1.000
_cell.angle_alpha   90.00
_cell.angle_beta   90.00
_cell.angle_gamma   90.00
#
_symmetry.space_group_name_H-M   'P 1'
#
loop_
_entity.id
_entity.type
_entity.pdbx_description
1 polymer ?
#
loop_
_entity_poly.entity_id
_entity_poly.type
_entity_poly.pdbx_seq_one_letter_code
_entity_poly.pdbx_strand_id
1 'polypeptide(L)'
;MIGADINLDKLLTDIDQQLEVLTAIANDNPILTEQLRLLYEAREALLSMELEVGRLSDMIDDDSDNEHWTIIDRDSLRRQAEDD
;
A
#
# COMPACT_ATOMS: atom_id res chain seq x y z
N MET A 1 0.10 -8.01 10.75
CA MET A 1 0.66 -6.94 9.90
C MET A 1 2.12 -6.62 10.20
N ILE A 2 2.60 -6.72 11.45
CA ILE A 2 4.02 -6.48 11.84
C ILE A 2 5.08 -7.12 10.92
N GLY A 3 4.84 -8.31 10.35
CA GLY A 3 5.82 -8.98 9.47
C GLY A 3 5.96 -8.38 8.07
N ALA A 4 4.96 -7.66 7.56
CA ALA A 4 5.04 -6.99 6.26
C ALA A 4 5.88 -5.70 6.38
N ASP A 5 5.67 -4.95 7.45
CA ASP A 5 6.40 -3.72 7.77
C ASP A 5 7.91 -3.98 7.91
N ILE A 6 8.29 -5.06 8.62
CA ILE A 6 9.70 -5.47 8.78
C ILE A 6 10.36 -5.81 7.43
N ASN A 7 9.59 -6.36 6.47
CA ASN A 7 10.12 -6.71 5.16
C ASN A 7 10.32 -5.48 4.27
N LEU A 8 9.43 -4.48 4.35
CA LEU A 8 9.58 -3.23 3.61
C LEU A 8 10.77 -2.42 4.15
N ASP A 9 10.88 -2.27 5.47
CA ASP A 9 11.99 -1.54 6.11
C ASP A 9 13.36 -2.11 5.71
N LYS A 10 13.45 -3.45 5.70
CA LYS A 10 14.65 -4.14 5.26
C LYS A 10 14.94 -3.90 3.78
N LEU A 11 13.93 -3.98 2.92
CA LEU A 11 14.08 -3.72 1.48
C LEU A 11 14.54 -2.28 1.23
N LEU A 12 13.98 -1.29 1.92
CA LEU A 12 14.39 0.11 1.82
C LEU A 12 15.85 0.30 2.26
N THR A 13 16.26 -0.38 3.34
CA THR A 13 17.65 -0.37 3.82
C THR A 13 18.60 -0.97 2.78
N ASP A 14 18.23 -2.10 2.17
CA ASP A 14 19.04 -2.75 1.13
C ASP A 14 19.16 -1.86 -0.12
N ILE A 15 18.08 -1.16 -0.49
CA ILE A 15 18.07 -0.18 -1.59
C ILE A 15 18.99 1.01 -1.27
N ASP A 16 18.93 1.55 -0.06
CA ASP A 16 19.78 2.66 0.37
C ASP A 16 21.27 2.29 0.30
N GLN A 17 21.61 1.06 0.72
CA GLN A 17 22.97 0.54 0.60
C GLN A 17 23.41 0.38 -0.87
N GLN A 18 22.52 -0.09 -1.75
CA GLN A 18 22.83 -0.21 -3.18
C GLN A 18 23.01 1.15 -3.85
N LEU A 19 22.21 2.16 -3.46
CA LEU A 19 22.35 3.53 -3.94
C LEU A 19 23.70 4.13 -3.54
N GLU A 20 24.15 3.92 -2.30
CA GLU A 20 25.47 4.37 -1.86
C GLU A 20 26.60 3.73 -2.69
N VAL A 21 26.56 2.41 -2.85
CA VAL A 21 27.55 1.67 -3.64
C VAL A 21 27.54 2.16 -5.09
N LEU A 22 26.37 2.22 -5.73
CA LEU A 22 26.25 2.64 -7.12
C LEU A 22 26.70 4.09 -7.32
N THR A 23 26.38 5.00 -6.40
CA THR A 23 26.87 6.39 -6.45
C THR A 23 28.39 6.43 -6.42
N ALA A 24 29.02 5.60 -5.59
CA ALA A 24 30.48 5.56 -5.48
C ALA A 24 31.17 4.97 -6.73
N ILE A 25 30.51 4.06 -7.46
CA ILE A 25 31.14 3.33 -8.59
C ILE A 25 30.68 3.80 -9.98
N ALA A 26 29.54 4.51 -10.08
CA ALA A 26 28.92 4.83 -11.37
C ALA A 26 29.82 5.68 -12.26
N ASN A 27 30.44 6.74 -11.73
CA ASN A 27 31.23 7.70 -12.52
C ASN A 27 30.51 8.06 -13.84
N ASP A 28 31.17 7.87 -14.98
CA ASP A 28 30.60 8.10 -16.32
C ASP A 28 30.04 6.80 -16.96
N ASN A 29 29.83 5.73 -16.19
CA ASN A 29 29.26 4.50 -16.72
C ASN A 29 27.74 4.66 -16.92
N PRO A 30 27.25 4.71 -18.17
CA PRO A 30 25.84 5.03 -18.45
C PRO A 30 24.87 3.97 -17.91
N ILE A 31 25.30 2.71 -17.80
CA ILE A 31 24.47 1.63 -17.27
C ILE A 31 24.28 1.81 -15.77
N LEU A 32 25.36 2.07 -15.03
CA LEU A 32 25.30 2.26 -13.58
C LEU A 32 24.54 3.53 -13.21
N THR A 33 24.67 4.60 -14.01
CA THR A 33 23.89 5.84 -13.84
C THR A 33 22.40 5.61 -14.07
N GLU A 34 22.02 4.84 -15.09
CA GLU A 34 20.61 4.52 -15.32
C GLU A 34 20.06 3.58 -14.23
N GLN A 35 20.87 2.63 -13.76
CA GLN A 35 20.50 1.79 -12.61
C GLN A 35 20.27 2.64 -11.36
N LEU A 36 21.14 3.62 -11.10
CA LEU A 36 20.98 4.58 -10.00
C LEU A 36 19.63 5.32 -10.11
N ARG A 37 19.32 5.84 -11.31
CA ARG A 37 18.05 6.53 -11.59
C ARG A 37 16.85 5.64 -11.29
N LEU A 38 16.87 4.40 -11.79
CA LEU A 38 15.80 3.43 -11.61
C LEU A 38 15.63 3.01 -10.14
N LEU A 39 16.72 2.85 -9.39
CA LEU A 39 16.67 2.53 -7.96
C LEU A 39 16.08 3.68 -7.13
N TYR A 40 16.41 4.93 -7.44
CA TYR A 40 15.76 6.09 -6.81
C TYR A 40 14.25 6.12 -7.11
N GLU A 41 13.86 5.91 -8.36
CA GLU A 41 12.45 5.88 -8.77
C GLU A 41 11.68 4.74 -8.08
N ALA A 42 12.27 3.54 -8.01
CA ALA A 42 11.67 2.40 -7.33
C ALA A 42 11.51 2.64 -5.82
N ARG A 43 12.50 3.26 -5.18
CA ARG A 43 12.43 3.60 -3.74
C ARG A 43 11.28 4.55 -3.43
N GLU A 44 11.14 5.62 -4.21
CA GLU A 44 10.04 6.57 -4.07
C GLU A 44 8.68 5.89 -4.30
N ALA A 45 8.58 5.02 -5.31
CA ALA A 45 7.36 4.28 -5.58
C ALA A 45 6.95 3.37 -4.42
N LEU A 46 7.91 2.69 -3.78
CA LEU A 46 7.65 1.86 -2.60
C LEU A 46 7.13 2.68 -1.42
N LEU A 47 7.73 3.84 -1.14
CA LEU A 47 7.26 4.73 -0.08
C LEU A 47 5.87 5.28 -0.36
N SER A 48 5.59 5.67 -1.60
CA SER A 48 4.26 6.11 -2.00
C SER A 48 3.21 5.01 -1.86
N MET A 49 3.57 3.77 -2.18
CA MET A 49 2.68 2.62 -2.04
C MET A 49 2.38 2.32 -0.57
N GLU A 50 3.38 2.42 0.31
CA GLU A 50 3.19 2.22 1.74
C GLU A 50 2.21 3.25 2.34
N LEU A 51 2.35 4.52 1.97
CA LEU A 51 1.41 5.56 2.38
C LEU A 51 -0.01 5.30 1.87
N GLU A 52 -0.15 4.83 0.63
CA GLU A 52 -1.44 4.49 0.04
C GLU A 52 -2.09 3.29 0.74
N VAL A 53 -1.31 2.25 1.07
CA VAL A 53 -1.77 1.09 1.85
C VAL A 53 -2.25 1.52 3.23
N GLY A 54 -1.51 2.41 3.90
CA GLY A 54 -1.93 3.00 5.17
C GLY A 54 -3.29 3.70 5.05
N ARG A 55 -3.44 4.59 4.05
CA ARG A 55 -4.70 5.31 3.80
C ARG A 55 -5.86 4.35 3.51
N LEU A 56 -5.65 3.32 2.69
CA LEU A 56 -6.69 2.34 2.37
C LEU A 56 -7.06 1.48 3.58
N SER A 57 -6.10 1.17 4.45
CA SER A 57 -6.36 0.44 5.69
C SER A 57 -7.22 1.26 6.65
N ASP A 58 -6.91 2.55 6.81
CA ASP A 58 -7.71 3.47 7.62
C ASP A 58 -9.16 3.57 7.11
N MET A 59 -9.36 3.59 5.79
CA MET A 59 -10.70 3.60 5.18
C MET A 59 -11.50 2.32 5.42
N ILE A 60 -10.83 1.16 5.50
CA ILE A 60 -11.48 -0.14 5.74
C ILE A 60 -11.84 -0.31 7.22
N ASP A 61 -10.98 0.15 8.14
CA ASP A 61 -11.25 0.05 9.59
C ASP A 61 -12.43 0.93 10.02
N ASP A 62 -12.65 2.09 9.36
CA ASP A 62 -13.79 2.99 9.61
C ASP A 62 -15.14 2.39 9.17
N ASP A 63 -15.13 1.36 8.30
CA ASP A 63 -16.32 0.62 7.85
C ASP A 63 -16.66 -0.59 8.75
N SER A 64 -15.88 -0.86 9.80
CA SER A 64 -16.13 -1.98 10.73
C SER A 64 -17.29 -1.72 11.71
N ASP A 65 -17.74 -0.47 11.83
CA ASP A 65 -18.86 -0.05 12.68
C ASP A 65 -20.11 0.40 11.88
N ASN A 66 -20.17 0.17 10.57
CA ASN A 66 -21.37 0.49 9.82
C ASN A 66 -22.33 -0.71 9.76
N GLU A 67 -23.23 -0.74 10.75
CA GLU A 67 -24.44 -1.55 10.88
C GLU A 67 -25.43 -1.44 9.68
N HIS A 68 -24.95 -1.06 8.48
CA HIS A 68 -25.76 -0.54 7.39
C HIS A 68 -25.71 -1.35 6.08
N TRP A 69 -25.15 -2.56 6.07
CA TRP A 69 -25.40 -3.51 4.97
C TRP A 69 -26.79 -4.19 5.03
N THR A 70 -27.63 -3.80 5.98
CA THR A 70 -29.02 -4.27 6.09
C THR A 70 -30.02 -3.24 5.54
N ILE A 71 -29.79 -2.73 4.33
CA ILE A 71 -30.88 -2.18 3.51
C ILE A 71 -31.49 -3.34 2.70
N ILE A 72 -31.83 -4.44 3.38
CA ILE A 72 -33.01 -5.20 2.99
C ILE A 72 -34.09 -4.64 3.90
N ASP A 73 -34.79 -3.67 3.34
CA ASP A 73 -35.89 -2.94 3.93
C ASP A 73 -36.81 -3.90 4.71
N ARG A 74 -36.70 -3.85 6.04
CA ARG A 74 -37.43 -4.74 6.96
C ARG A 74 -38.95 -4.52 6.83
N ASP A 75 -39.35 -3.36 6.31
CA ASP A 75 -40.74 -3.04 6.02
C ASP A 75 -41.25 -3.74 4.75
N SER A 76 -40.40 -4.04 3.76
CA SER A 76 -40.82 -4.84 2.60
C SER A 76 -41.04 -6.31 2.95
N LEU A 77 -40.24 -6.88 3.87
CA LEU A 77 -40.48 -8.24 4.39
C LEU A 77 -41.73 -8.33 5.28
N ARG A 78 -42.07 -7.27 6.01
CA ARG A 78 -43.26 -7.26 6.88
C ARG A 78 -44.56 -7.12 6.09
N ARG A 79 -44.58 -6.33 5.01
CA ARG A 79 -45.75 -6.24 4.12
C ARG A 79 -46.00 -7.54 3.34
N GLN A 80 -44.94 -8.25 2.96
CA GLN A 80 -45.07 -9.53 2.25
C GLN A 80 -45.64 -10.66 3.13
N ALA A 81 -45.57 -10.54 4.46
CA ALA A 81 -46.11 -11.53 5.40
C ALA A 81 -47.55 -11.23 5.86
N GLU A 82 -48.11 -10.08 5.49
CA GLU A 82 -49.50 -9.69 5.78
C GLU A 82 -50.45 -9.93 4.58
N ASP A 83 -49.90 -10.28 3.40
CA ASP A 83 -50.64 -10.55 2.16
C ASP A 83 -50.73 -12.06 1.76
N ASP A 84 -50.26 -12.98 2.61
CA ASP A 84 -50.45 -14.45 2.49
C ASP A 84 -51.39 -14.98 3.60
#